data_AF-A0A0M3HGV6-F1
#
_entry.id   AF-A0A0M3HGV6-F1
#
_cell.length_a   1.000
_cell.length_b   1.000
_cell.length_c   1.000
_cell.angle_alpha   90.00
_cell.angle_beta   90.00
_cell.angle_gamma   90.00
#
_symmetry.space_group_name_H-M   'P 1'
#
loop_
_entity.id
_entity.type
_entity.pdbx_description
1 polymer ?
#
loop_
_entity_poly.entity_id
_entity_poly.type
_entity_poly.pdbx_seq_one_letter_code
_entity_poly.pdbx_strand_id
1 'polypeptide(L)'
;AVVANKRLKEFFVADELDPLTIDRSPTSEDEANSVEIKNATCVWEAKANAKVETNAAITDINMEIPRGNLIAVVGKVGCGKSTLLNALLGKCFLIESLR
;
A
#
# COMPACT_ATOMS: atom_id res chain seq x y z
N ALA A 1 13.95 22.49 26.70
CA ALA A 1 13.74 21.06 27.06
C ALA A 1 12.32 20.54 26.76
N VAL A 2 11.26 21.27 27.15
CA VAL A 2 9.85 20.80 27.04
C VAL A 2 9.39 20.49 25.61
N VAL A 3 9.74 21.32 24.63
CA VAL A 3 9.34 21.13 23.21
C VAL A 3 9.95 19.87 22.59
N ALA A 4 11.22 19.57 22.89
CA ALA A 4 11.91 18.39 22.37
C ALA A 4 11.34 17.09 22.96
N ASN A 5 11.08 17.07 24.28
CA ASN A 5 10.46 15.93 24.94
C ASN A 5 9.05 15.64 24.42
N LYS A 6 8.28 16.67 24.05
CA LYS A 6 6.97 16.48 23.42
C LYS A 6 7.09 15.74 22.08
N ARG A 7 7.97 16.20 21.20
CA ARG A 7 8.18 15.59 19.87
C ARG A 7 8.68 14.14 19.95
N LEU A 8 9.60 13.85 20.87
CA LEU A 8 10.09 12.48 21.07
C LEU A 8 8.98 11.56 21.60
N LYS A 9 8.15 12.03 22.53
CA LYS A 9 6.99 11.27 23.00
C LYS A 9 5.98 11.01 21.90
N GLU A 10 5.71 12.00 21.04
CA GLU A 10 4.83 11.83 19.88
C GLU A 10 5.39 10.80 18.89
N PHE A 11 6.71 10.82 18.64
CA PHE A 11 7.35 9.86 17.74
C PHE A 11 7.29 8.42 18.29
N PHE A 12 7.55 8.21 19.59
CA PHE A 12 7.54 6.87 20.17
C PHE A 12 6.13 6.25 20.33
N VAL A 13 5.07 7.06 20.22
CA VAL A 13 3.68 6.61 20.30
C VAL A 13 3.02 6.57 18.91
N ALA A 14 3.76 6.94 17.85
CA ALA A 14 3.25 6.87 16.50
C ALA A 14 3.00 5.42 16.07
N ASP A 15 1.93 5.20 15.31
CA ASP A 15 1.60 3.88 14.78
C ASP A 15 2.69 3.41 13.80
N GLU A 16 3.18 2.19 14.00
CA GLU A 16 4.08 1.53 13.05
C GLU A 16 3.28 0.71 12.03
N LEU A 17 3.92 0.38 10.91
CA LEU A 17 3.36 -0.57 9.94
C LEU A 17 3.28 -1.94 10.60
N ASP A 18 2.10 -2.57 10.55
CA ASP A 18 1.92 -3.90 11.11
C ASP A 18 2.81 -4.92 10.37
N PRO A 19 3.81 -5.53 11.05
CA PRO A 19 4.74 -6.46 10.42
C PRO A 19 4.06 -7.77 9.97
N LEU A 20 2.84 -8.06 10.42
CA LEU A 20 2.06 -9.24 10.04
C LEU A 20 1.24 -9.04 8.75
N THR A 21 1.19 -7.81 8.22
CA THR A 21 0.49 -7.50 6.96
C THR A 21 1.10 -8.25 5.77
N ILE A 22 2.39 -8.62 5.87
CA ILE A 22 3.13 -9.32 4.82
C ILE A 22 3.20 -10.80 5.17
N ASP A 23 2.44 -11.61 4.44
CA ASP A 23 2.61 -13.06 4.48
C ASP A 23 3.90 -13.45 3.73
N ARG A 24 4.72 -14.29 4.37
CA ARG A 24 5.97 -14.84 3.82
C ARG A 24 5.89 -16.35 3.65
N SER A 25 4.68 -16.89 3.49
CA SER A 25 4.48 -18.27 3.12
C SER A 25 5.26 -18.59 1.84
N PRO A 26 5.90 -19.78 1.76
CA PRO A 26 6.57 -20.19 0.54
C PRO A 26 5.53 -20.35 -0.57
N THR A 27 5.66 -19.53 -1.61
CA THR A 27 4.85 -19.66 -2.83
C THR A 27 5.12 -21.03 -3.45
N SER A 28 4.07 -21.79 -3.77
CA SER A 28 4.25 -23.06 -4.47
C SER A 28 4.82 -22.80 -5.87
N GLU A 29 5.61 -23.75 -6.39
CA GLU A 29 6.13 -23.65 -7.77
C GLU A 29 4.99 -23.60 -8.81
N ASP A 30 3.80 -24.05 -8.44
CA ASP A 30 2.58 -24.11 -9.26
C ASP A 30 1.81 -22.78 -9.34
N GLU A 31 2.23 -21.72 -8.63
CA GLU A 31 1.54 -20.44 -8.77
C GLU A 31 1.77 -19.80 -10.15
N ALA A 32 0.66 -19.59 -10.86
CA ALA A 32 0.65 -19.04 -12.21
C ALA A 32 1.05 -17.55 -12.25
N ASN A 33 0.77 -16.81 -11.18
CA ASN A 33 0.96 -15.37 -11.11
C ASN A 33 2.15 -15.01 -10.21
N SER A 34 2.93 -14.02 -10.64
CA SER A 34 4.04 -13.44 -9.87
C SER A 34 3.65 -12.17 -9.12
N VAL A 35 2.57 -11.52 -9.55
CA VAL A 35 1.95 -10.39 -8.86
C VAL A 35 0.44 -10.54 -9.01
N GLU A 36 -0.29 -10.43 -7.90
CA GLU A 36 -1.75 -10.39 -7.89
C GLU A 36 -2.22 -9.27 -6.95
N ILE A 37 -3.13 -8.43 -7.44
CA ILE A 37 -3.80 -7.36 -6.70
C ILE A 37 -5.30 -7.54 -6.90
N LYS A 38 -6.05 -7.67 -5.81
CA LYS A 38 -7.51 -7.84 -5.81
C LYS A 38 -8.18 -6.71 -5.03
N ASN A 39 -9.01 -5.92 -5.71
CA ASN A 39 -9.82 -4.84 -5.14
C ASN A 39 -9.05 -3.90 -4.19
N ALA A 40 -7.81 -3.56 -4.53
CA ALA A 40 -6.95 -2.79 -3.63
C ALA A 40 -7.20 -1.29 -3.76
N THR A 41 -7.44 -0.63 -2.64
CA THR A 41 -7.40 0.83 -2.51
C THR A 41 -6.29 1.21 -1.53
N CYS A 42 -5.45 2.16 -1.92
CA CYS A 42 -4.28 2.58 -1.12
C CYS A 42 -4.42 4.03 -0.68
N VAL A 43 -4.13 4.30 0.58
CA VAL A 43 -4.08 5.66 1.16
C VAL A 43 -2.67 5.97 1.68
N TRP A 44 -2.28 7.25 1.63
CA TRP A 44 -0.98 7.69 2.18
C TRP A 44 -0.97 7.78 3.70
N GLU A 45 -2.12 8.10 4.29
CA GLU A 45 -2.28 8.24 5.73
C GLU A 45 -3.55 7.52 6.18
N ALA A 46 -3.40 6.49 7.01
CA ALA A 46 -4.50 5.83 7.70
C ALA A 46 -4.92 6.66 8.92
N LYS A 47 -5.54 7.82 8.72
CA LYS A 47 -6.17 8.57 9.81
C LYS A 47 -7.57 8.01 10.07
N ALA A 48 -7.91 7.72 11.32
CA ALA A 48 -9.19 7.14 11.73
C ALA A 48 -10.45 7.91 11.24
N ASN A 49 -10.30 9.19 10.87
CA ASN A 49 -11.38 10.05 10.38
C ASN A 49 -11.15 10.55 8.93
N ALA A 50 -10.17 10.01 8.21
CA ALA A 50 -9.94 10.38 6.82
C ALA A 50 -11.03 9.79 5.93
N LYS A 51 -11.71 10.65 5.16
CA LYS A 51 -12.57 10.18 4.08
C LYS A 51 -11.69 9.48 3.03
N VAL A 52 -12.03 8.23 2.73
CA VAL A 52 -11.32 7.42 1.72
C VAL A 52 -11.23 8.18 0.38
N GLU A 53 -12.32 8.83 -0.04
CA GLU A 53 -12.39 9.56 -1.31
C GLU A 53 -11.39 10.71 -1.45
N THR A 54 -10.99 11.36 -0.35
CA THR A 54 -10.07 12.51 -0.41
C THR A 54 -8.61 12.12 -0.19
N ASN A 55 -8.37 10.96 0.42
CA ASN A 55 -7.04 10.52 0.83
C ASN A 55 -6.52 9.30 0.06
N ALA A 56 -7.35 8.70 -0.81
CA ALA A 56 -6.95 7.61 -1.67
C ALA A 56 -5.93 8.09 -2.71
N ALA A 57 -4.81 7.39 -2.75
CA ALA A 57 -3.73 7.62 -3.68
C ALA A 57 -3.94 6.85 -4.99
N ILE A 58 -4.51 5.64 -4.89
CA ILE A 58 -5.01 4.79 -5.97
C ILE A 58 -6.21 3.98 -5.44
N THR A 59 -7.21 3.73 -6.28
CA THR A 59 -8.48 3.10 -5.91
C THR A 59 -8.83 1.96 -6.87
N ASP A 60 -9.48 0.92 -6.36
CA ASP A 60 -10.06 -0.19 -7.14
C ASP A 60 -9.08 -0.82 -8.15
N ILE A 61 -7.88 -1.14 -7.65
CA ILE A 61 -6.85 -1.75 -8.48
C ILE A 61 -7.01 -3.27 -8.48
N ASN A 62 -7.18 -3.81 -9.68
CA ASN A 62 -7.19 -5.24 -9.97
C ASN A 62 -6.12 -5.53 -11.02
N MET A 63 -5.19 -6.43 -10.70
CA MET A 63 -4.05 -6.73 -11.58
C MET A 63 -3.56 -8.15 -11.35
N GLU A 64 -3.34 -8.89 -12.42
CA GLU A 64 -2.73 -10.22 -12.41
C GLU A 64 -1.57 -10.23 -13.41
N ILE A 65 -0.38 -10.57 -12.94
CA ILE A 65 0.83 -10.65 -13.77
C ILE A 65 1.32 -12.09 -13.75
N PRO A 66 1.19 -12.84 -14.86
CA PRO A 66 1.73 -14.18 -14.99
C PRO A 66 3.24 -14.20 -14.77
N ARG A 67 3.73 -15.31 -14.22
CA ARG A 67 5.15 -15.50 -13.99
C ARG A 67 5.93 -15.47 -15.31
N GLY A 68 7.07 -14.78 -15.31
CA GLY A 68 7.96 -14.66 -16.48
C GLY A 68 7.66 -13.49 -17.42
N ASN A 69 6.64 -12.68 -17.11
CA ASN A 69 6.27 -11.54 -17.95
C ASN A 69 7.04 -10.27 -17.57
N LEU A 70 7.43 -9.49 -18.58
CA LEU A 70 7.95 -8.13 -18.42
C LEU A 70 6.83 -7.12 -18.72
N ILE A 71 6.42 -6.35 -17.72
CA ILE A 71 5.30 -5.40 -17.80
C ILE A 71 5.80 -3.96 -17.64
N ALA A 72 5.19 -3.02 -18.37
CA ALA A 72 5.41 -1.59 -18.23
C ALA A 72 4.15 -0.88 -17.75
N VAL A 73 4.28 -0.03 -16.72
CA VAL A 73 3.19 0.82 -16.22
C VAL A 73 3.31 2.21 -16.81
N VAL A 74 2.31 2.64 -17.59
CA VAL A 74 2.28 3.92 -18.29
C VAL A 74 1.08 4.77 -17.88
N GLY A 75 1.21 6.09 -17.99
CA GLY A 75 0.14 7.03 -17.63
C GLY A 75 0.67 8.45 -17.38
N LYS A 76 -0.25 9.41 -17.29
CA LYS A 76 0.07 10.84 -17.08
C LYS A 76 0.85 11.09 -15.78
N VAL A 77 1.54 12.21 -15.68
CA VAL A 77 2.17 12.64 -14.42
C VAL A 77 1.08 12.78 -13.35
N GLY A 78 1.34 12.29 -12.13
CA GLY A 78 0.39 12.34 -11.03
C GLY A 78 -0.67 11.23 -10.99
N CYS A 79 -0.75 10.33 -11.98
CA CYS A 79 -1.76 9.26 -12.00
C CYS A 79 -1.50 8.07 -11.06
N GLY A 80 -0.53 8.18 -10.14
CA GLY A 80 -0.28 7.13 -9.14
C GLY A 80 0.65 5.98 -9.55
N LYS A 81 1.46 6.10 -10.63
CA LYS A 81 2.42 5.03 -11.02
C LYS A 81 3.42 4.66 -9.92
N SER A 82 4.09 5.66 -9.33
CA SER A 82 5.02 5.43 -8.23
C SER A 82 4.29 4.96 -6.96
N THR A 83 3.06 5.42 -6.75
CA THR A 83 2.18 4.96 -5.66
C THR A 83 1.86 3.48 -5.80
N LEU A 84 1.53 3.00 -7.01
CA LEU A 84 1.26 1.59 -7.28
C LEU A 84 2.46 0.72 -6.91
N LEU A 85 3.67 1.15 -7.27
CA LEU A 85 4.89 0.45 -6.88
C LEU A 85 5.11 0.46 -5.35
N ASN A 86 4.84 1.57 -4.68
CA ASN A 86 4.93 1.63 -3.22
C ASN A 86 3.90 0.71 -2.54
N ALA A 87 2.69 0.61 -3.09
CA ALA A 87 1.67 -0.31 -2.61
C ALA A 87 2.11 -1.77 -2.75
N LEU A 88 2.65 -2.16 -3.91
CA LEU A 88 3.22 -3.49 -4.14
C LEU A 88 4.37 -3.84 -3.17
N LEU A 89 5.13 -2.82 -2.74
CA LEU A 89 6.21 -2.99 -1.77
C LEU A 89 5.72 -2.94 -0.30
N GLY A 90 4.42 -2.83 -0.06
CA GLY A 90 3.85 -2.74 1.30
C GLY A 90 4.16 -1.43 2.03
N LYS A 91 4.44 -0.34 1.31
CA LYS A 91 4.78 0.98 1.88
C LYS A 91 3.60 1.95 1.96
N CYS A 92 2.41 1.50 1.61
CA CYS A 92 1.18 2.27 1.72
C CYS A 92 0.15 1.48 2.52
N PHE A 93 -0.81 2.18 3.12
CA PHE A 93 -1.89 1.54 3.84
C PHE A 93 -2.93 1.03 2.85
N LEU A 94 -3.15 -0.28 2.87
CA LEU A 94 -4.22 -0.92 2.13
C LEU A 94 -5.51 -0.82 2.95
N ILE A 95 -6.59 -0.43 2.28
CA ILE A 95 -7.93 -0.45 2.87
C ILE A 95 -8.81 -1.33 2.01
N GLU A 96 -9.74 -2.03 2.65
CA GLU A 96 -10.75 -2.80 1.96
C GLU A 96 -11.64 -1.83 1.17
N SER A 97 -11.77 -2.07 -0.13
CA SER A 97 -12.63 -1.25 -0.97
C SER A 97 -14.08 -1.54 -0.61
N LEU A 98 -14.69 -0.68 0.22
CA LEU A 98 -16.13 -0.67 0.48
C LEU A 98 -16.85 -0.56 -0.86
N ARG A 99 -17.62 -1.60 -1.20
CA ARG A 99 -18.56 -1.58 -2.32
C ARG A 99 -19.97 -1.35 -1.81
#